data_AF-A0A2J8KWE3-F1
#
_entry.id   AF-A0A2J8KWE3-F1
#
_cell.length_a   1.000
_cell.length_b   1.000
_cell.length_c   1.000
_cell.angle_alpha   90.00
_cell.angle_beta   90.00
_cell.angle_gamma   90.00
#
_symmetry.space_group_name_H-M   'P 1'
#
loop_
_entity.id
_entity.type
_entity.pdbx_description
1 polymer ?
#
loop_
_entity_poly.entity_id
_entity_poly.type
_entity_poly.pdbx_seq_one_letter_code
_entity_poly.pdbx_strand_id
1 'polypeptide(L)'
;RPGAFERETVITMSGDDHPRAFVLDECQNLMFWTNWNEQHPSIMRAALSGANVLTLIEKDIRTPNGLAIDHRAEKLYFSDATLDKIERCEYDGSHRYVNSLHAESTTVAARTCVCSLTRAMSTAHAEGAESSRMTSPA
;
A
#
# COMPACT_ATOMS: atom_id res chain seq x y z
N ARG A 1 -4.28 -27.55 22.21
CA ARG A 1 -5.37 -27.48 21.20
C ARG A 1 -4.74 -27.72 19.83
N PRO A 2 -5.11 -28.76 19.07
CA PRO A 2 -4.66 -28.88 17.69
C PRO A 2 -5.42 -27.84 16.85
N GLY A 3 -4.70 -27.03 16.06
CA GLY A 3 -5.27 -25.95 15.25
C GLY A 3 -4.85 -24.53 15.64
N ALA A 4 -3.81 -24.36 16.47
CA ALA A 4 -3.13 -23.07 16.52
C ALA A 4 -2.36 -22.93 15.20
N PHE A 5 -2.73 -21.96 14.36
CA PHE A 5 -1.91 -21.56 13.22
C PHE A 5 -0.50 -21.27 13.74
N GLU A 6 0.51 -21.96 13.19
CA GLU A 6 1.89 -21.66 13.52
C GLU A 6 2.17 -20.23 13.05
N ARG A 7 2.59 -19.39 14.00
CA ARG A 7 2.97 -18.02 13.69
C ARG A 7 4.32 -18.06 12.98
N GLU A 8 4.31 -17.82 11.69
CA GLU A 8 5.53 -17.63 10.90
C GLU A 8 5.88 -16.15 10.80
N THR A 9 7.16 -15.83 10.99
CA THR A 9 7.67 -14.47 10.76
C THR A 9 8.01 -14.34 9.28
N VAL A 10 7.29 -13.47 8.57
CA VAL A 10 7.47 -13.23 7.13
C VAL A 10 8.60 -12.23 6.87
N ILE A 11 8.67 -11.16 7.66
CA ILE A 11 9.70 -10.10 7.57
C ILE A 11 10.25 -9.81 8.95
N THR A 12 11.57 -9.70 9.05
CA THR A 12 12.28 -9.21 10.23
C THR A 12 12.88 -7.85 9.89
N MET A 13 12.51 -6.80 10.63
CA MET A 13 13.06 -5.46 10.48
C MET A 13 14.17 -5.21 11.51
N SER A 14 15.03 -4.22 11.24
CA SER A 14 16.05 -3.81 12.20
C SER A 14 15.45 -3.01 13.37
N GLY A 15 16.22 -2.82 14.44
CA GLY A 15 15.75 -2.05 15.61
C GLY A 15 15.48 -0.57 15.33
N ASP A 16 16.12 -0.02 14.29
CA ASP A 16 15.99 1.38 13.88
C ASP A 16 14.86 1.58 12.85
N ASP A 17 14.24 0.49 12.39
CA ASP A 17 13.11 0.55 11.47
C ASP A 17 11.80 0.75 12.22
N HIS A 18 10.97 1.64 11.71
CA HIS A 18 9.70 2.02 12.31
C HIS A 18 8.59 1.91 11.26
N PRO A 19 8.10 0.69 10.97
CA PRO A 19 7.03 0.50 10.02
C PRO A 19 5.74 1.17 10.51
N ARG A 20 5.01 1.86 9.62
CA ARG A 20 3.81 2.63 10.00
C ARG A 20 2.54 2.23 9.26
N ALA A 21 2.59 2.26 7.93
CA ALA A 21 1.47 1.85 7.09
C ALA A 21 1.84 0.59 6.32
N PHE A 22 0.86 -0.28 6.07
CA PHE A 22 1.03 -1.56 5.42
C PHE A 22 -0.18 -1.87 4.55
N VAL A 23 0.05 -2.35 3.33
CA VAL A 23 -1.00 -2.74 2.37
C VAL A 23 -0.56 -3.97 1.58
N LEU A 24 -1.54 -4.77 1.16
CA LEU A 24 -1.35 -6.03 0.45
C LEU A 24 -2.07 -6.01 -0.89
N ASP A 25 -1.47 -6.61 -1.91
CA ASP A 25 -2.12 -7.02 -3.14
C ASP A 25 -2.02 -8.54 -3.27
N GLU A 26 -3.11 -9.24 -2.94
CA GLU A 26 -3.21 -10.69 -3.04
C GLU A 26 -3.22 -11.19 -4.49
N CYS A 27 -3.74 -10.38 -5.43
CA CYS A 27 -3.78 -10.75 -6.85
C CYS A 27 -2.36 -10.81 -7.45
N GLN A 28 -1.48 -9.90 -7.00
CA GLN A 28 -0.09 -9.83 -7.44
C GLN A 28 0.90 -10.52 -6.49
N ASN A 29 0.41 -11.06 -5.37
CA ASN A 29 1.23 -11.66 -4.32
C ASN A 29 2.31 -10.70 -3.78
N LEU A 30 1.95 -9.42 -3.58
CA LEU A 30 2.86 -8.36 -3.12
C LEU A 30 2.37 -7.71 -1.82
N MET A 31 3.32 -7.26 -1.03
CA MET A 31 3.09 -6.38 0.12
C MET A 31 3.95 -5.14 0.03
N PHE A 32 3.42 -4.05 0.57
CA PHE A 32 4.08 -2.76 0.63
C PHE A 32 3.94 -2.17 2.02
N TRP A 33 4.99 -1.51 2.50
CA TRP A 33 4.94 -0.82 3.78
C TRP A 33 5.80 0.43 3.79
N THR A 34 5.42 1.37 4.65
CA THR A 34 6.25 2.54 4.93
C THR A 34 7.18 2.22 6.10
N ASN A 35 8.42 2.71 6.04
CA ASN A 35 9.41 2.59 7.08
C ASN A 35 9.94 3.98 7.45
N TRP A 36 9.60 4.44 8.66
CA TRP A 36 10.11 5.70 9.18
C TRP A 36 11.44 5.50 9.93
N ASN A 37 12.44 5.00 9.21
CA ASN A 37 13.80 4.97 9.71
C ASN A 37 14.38 6.41 9.71
N GLU A 38 15.00 6.83 10.82
CA GLU A 38 15.49 8.21 10.98
C GLU A 38 16.61 8.58 9.99
N GLN A 39 17.41 7.59 9.57
CA GLN A 39 18.56 7.77 8.66
C GLN A 39 18.17 7.45 7.23
N HIS A 40 17.33 6.43 7.04
CA HIS A 40 16.97 5.87 5.73
C HIS A 40 15.44 5.69 5.57
N PRO A 41 14.66 6.78 5.62
CA PRO A 41 13.21 6.70 5.45
C PRO A 41 12.89 6.09 4.09
N SER A 42 11.94 5.15 4.07
CA SER A 42 11.70 4.35 2.87
C SER A 42 10.27 3.86 2.73
N ILE A 43 9.90 3.52 1.51
CA ILE A 43 8.78 2.62 1.22
C ILE A 43 9.38 1.34 0.69
N MET A 44 8.91 0.23 1.24
CA MET A 44 9.44 -1.10 0.97
C MET A 44 8.39 -1.97 0.28
N ARG A 45 8.87 -2.96 -0.45
CA ARG A 45 8.06 -3.96 -1.15
C ARG A 45 8.66 -5.34 -0.96
N ALA A 46 7.80 -6.36 -0.89
CA ALA A 46 8.20 -7.76 -0.91
C ALA A 46 7.06 -8.62 -1.47
N ALA A 47 7.33 -9.89 -1.75
CA ALA A 47 6.29 -10.89 -1.97
C ALA A 47 5.56 -11.23 -0.66
N LEU A 48 4.30 -11.69 -0.68
CA LEU A 48 3.59 -12.07 0.56
C LEU A 48 4.28 -13.19 1.36
N SER A 49 5.14 -13.98 0.71
CA SER A 49 6.00 -14.97 1.35
C SER A 49 7.20 -14.40 2.09
N GLY A 50 7.42 -13.08 2.04
CA GLY A 50 8.60 -12.42 2.62
C GLY A 50 9.82 -12.42 1.71
N ALA A 51 9.73 -13.05 0.53
CA ALA A 51 10.80 -13.06 -0.44
C ALA A 51 10.94 -11.70 -1.16
N ASN A 52 12.13 -11.44 -1.72
CA ASN A 52 12.43 -10.28 -2.58
C ASN A 52 12.10 -8.93 -1.93
N VAL A 53 12.53 -8.76 -0.68
CA VAL A 53 12.46 -7.48 0.03
C VAL A 53 13.33 -6.45 -0.69
N LEU A 54 12.72 -5.33 -1.06
CA LEU A 54 13.37 -4.26 -1.80
C LEU A 54 12.92 -2.90 -1.27
N THR A 55 13.84 -1.94 -1.26
CA THR A 55 13.52 -0.53 -1.05
C THR A 55 12.95 0.05 -2.33
N LEU A 56 11.65 0.31 -2.33
CA LEU A 56 10.92 0.82 -3.50
C LEU A 56 11.17 2.31 -3.70
N ILE A 57 11.10 3.08 -2.60
CA ILE A 57 11.35 4.53 -2.59
C ILE A 57 12.29 4.85 -1.45
N GLU A 58 13.38 5.54 -1.74
CA GLU A 58 14.40 5.99 -0.76
C GLU A 58 14.77 7.48 -0.92
N LYS A 59 14.37 8.10 -2.03
CA LYS A 59 14.71 9.49 -2.38
C LYS A 59 13.53 10.41 -2.14
N ASP A 60 13.81 11.66 -1.78
CA ASP A 60 12.79 12.70 -1.58
C ASP A 60 11.63 12.23 -0.70
N ILE A 61 11.96 11.54 0.39
CA ILE A 61 11.03 10.97 1.36
C ILE A 61 11.62 11.18 2.75
N ARG A 62 10.77 11.49 3.73
CA ARG A 62 11.17 11.84 5.10
C ARG A 62 10.25 11.22 6.15
N THR A 63 8.94 11.37 6.01
CA THR A 63 7.97 10.80 6.96
C THR A 63 6.81 10.11 6.22
N PRO A 64 7.05 8.90 5.68
CA PRO A 64 6.01 8.17 4.97
C PRO A 64 4.98 7.60 5.96
N ASN A 65 3.80 8.23 5.99
CA ASN A 65 2.76 7.93 6.98
C ASN A 65 1.55 7.20 6.39
N GLY A 66 1.26 7.40 5.11
CA GLY A 66 0.08 6.86 4.44
C GLY A 66 0.46 6.05 3.21
N LEU A 67 -0.27 4.95 3.00
CA LEU A 67 -0.06 4.03 1.89
C LEU A 67 -1.41 3.50 1.40
N ALA A 68 -1.61 3.46 0.09
CA ALA A 68 -2.78 2.89 -0.57
C ALA A 68 -2.39 2.32 -1.93
N ILE A 69 -3.14 1.33 -2.42
CA ILE A 69 -2.92 0.73 -3.73
C ILE A 69 -4.17 0.77 -4.59
N ASP A 70 -3.97 0.82 -5.90
CA ASP A 70 -4.95 0.44 -6.91
C ASP A 70 -4.45 -0.84 -7.59
N HIS A 71 -5.05 -1.97 -7.23
CA HIS A 71 -4.65 -3.29 -7.70
C HIS A 71 -4.92 -3.52 -9.19
N ARG A 72 -5.95 -2.87 -9.77
CA ARG A 72 -6.28 -3.03 -11.20
C ARG A 72 -5.32 -2.23 -12.08
N ALA A 73 -4.90 -1.07 -11.59
CA ALA A 73 -3.98 -0.18 -12.31
C ALA A 73 -2.51 -0.34 -11.90
N GLU A 74 -2.22 -1.23 -10.95
CA GLU A 74 -0.88 -1.49 -10.38
C GLU A 74 -0.18 -0.22 -9.86
N LYS A 75 -0.97 0.67 -9.24
CA LYS A 75 -0.48 1.95 -8.70
C LYS A 75 -0.35 1.91 -7.20
N LEU A 76 0.77 2.44 -6.70
CA LEU A 76 0.99 2.72 -5.30
C LEU A 76 0.86 4.23 -5.05
N TYR A 77 0.10 4.60 -4.02
CA TYR A 77 -0.09 5.97 -3.57
C TYR A 77 0.46 6.09 -2.15
N PHE A 78 1.19 7.16 -1.88
CA PHE A 78 1.78 7.40 -0.56
C PHE A 78 1.80 8.88 -0.21
N SER A 79 1.78 9.17 1.09
CA SER A 79 1.84 10.53 1.60
C SER A 79 3.05 10.72 2.51
N ASP A 80 3.74 11.84 2.33
CA ASP A 80 4.82 12.29 3.21
C ASP A 80 4.33 13.47 4.06
N ALA A 81 4.36 13.32 5.38
CA ALA A 81 3.82 14.33 6.29
C ALA A 81 4.75 15.52 6.50
N THR A 82 6.04 15.39 6.26
CA THR A 82 7.02 16.47 6.43
C THR A 82 7.21 17.26 5.16
N LEU A 83 7.14 16.59 4.01
CA LEU A 83 7.27 17.22 2.69
C LEU A 83 5.93 17.72 2.14
N ASP A 84 4.83 17.51 2.88
CA ASP A 84 3.47 17.95 2.55
C ASP A 84 3.08 17.62 1.10
N LYS A 85 3.26 16.36 0.72
CA LYS A 85 2.98 15.88 -0.62
C LYS A 85 2.34 14.50 -0.62
N ILE A 86 1.53 14.27 -1.64
CA ILE A 86 1.02 12.96 -1.99
C ILE A 86 1.66 12.58 -3.32
N GLU A 87 2.15 11.35 -3.40
CA GLU A 87 2.84 10.85 -4.56
C GLU A 87 2.21 9.54 -5.03
N ARG A 88 2.41 9.25 -6.31
CA ARG A 88 2.00 8.00 -6.93
C ARG A 88 3.15 7.43 -7.73
N CYS A 89 3.34 6.13 -7.71
CA CYS A 89 4.24 5.41 -8.61
C CYS A 89 3.62 4.08 -9.07
N GLU A 90 4.27 3.40 -9.99
CA GLU A 90 4.00 1.99 -10.29
C GLU A 90 4.53 1.09 -9.16
N TYR A 91 4.14 -0.19 -9.14
CA TYR A 91 4.62 -1.17 -8.15
C TYR A 91 6.12 -1.46 -8.19
N ASP A 92 6.81 -1.09 -9.26
CA ASP A 92 8.27 -1.17 -9.38
C ASP A 92 8.98 0.14 -9.00
N GLY A 93 8.22 1.17 -8.59
CA GLY A 93 8.72 2.49 -8.21
C GLY A 93 8.95 3.44 -9.39
N SER A 94 8.71 2.98 -10.62
CA SER A 94 8.78 3.80 -11.83
C SER A 94 7.61 4.79 -11.93
N HIS A 95 7.73 5.72 -12.87
CA HIS A 95 6.71 6.73 -13.18
C HIS A 95 6.19 7.49 -11.94
N ARG A 96 7.11 7.83 -11.03
CA ARG A 96 6.82 8.60 -9.83
C ARG A 96 6.30 9.99 -10.19
N TYR A 97 5.09 10.30 -9.73
CA TYR A 97 4.40 11.56 -9.95
C TYR A 97 4.11 12.24 -8.61
N VAL A 98 4.44 13.53 -8.52
CA VAL A 98 4.31 14.33 -7.31
C VAL A 98 3.09 15.24 -7.42
N ASN A 99 2.12 15.04 -6.54
CA ASN A 99 1.06 16.02 -6.30
C ASN A 99 1.48 16.86 -5.08
N SER A 100 2.05 18.04 -5.33
CA SER A 100 2.33 19.00 -4.26
C SER A 100 1.02 19.54 -3.69
N LEU A 101 0.86 19.50 -2.37
CA LEU A 101 -0.28 20.11 -1.69
C LEU A 101 -0.07 21.63 -1.57
N HIS A 102 -0.09 22.37 -2.69
CA HIS A 102 -0.26 23.82 -2.62
C HIS A 102 -1.76 24.16 -2.52
N ALA A 103 -2.05 25.09 -1.60
CA ALA A 103 -3.29 25.41 -0.89
C ALA A 103 -4.62 25.63 -1.65
N GLU A 104 -4.79 25.22 -2.91
CA GLU A 104 -6.06 25.37 -3.64
C GLU A 104 -6.72 24.06 -4.09
N SER A 105 -6.12 22.89 -3.79
CA SER A 105 -6.67 21.58 -4.18
C SER A 105 -6.89 20.60 -3.02
N THR A 106 -7.06 21.14 -1.81
CA THR A 106 -7.31 20.39 -0.56
C THR A 106 -8.51 19.45 -0.66
N THR A 107 -9.49 19.74 -1.54
CA THR A 107 -10.68 18.92 -1.70
C THR A 107 -10.47 17.72 -2.62
N VAL A 108 -9.63 17.77 -3.66
CA VAL A 108 -9.59 16.68 -4.66
C VAL A 108 -8.57 15.59 -4.27
N ALA A 109 -7.39 15.94 -3.76
CA ALA A 109 -6.35 14.97 -3.42
C ALA A 109 -6.63 14.21 -2.12
N ALA A 110 -7.12 14.91 -1.09
CA ALA A 110 -7.57 14.26 0.15
C ALA A 110 -8.87 13.46 -0.07
N ARG A 111 -9.82 13.95 -0.90
CA ARG A 111 -10.96 13.11 -1.30
C ARG A 111 -10.56 11.98 -2.22
N THR A 112 -9.46 12.05 -2.96
CA THR A 112 -8.99 10.90 -3.76
C THR A 112 -8.26 9.90 -2.86
N CYS A 113 -7.46 10.32 -1.89
CA CYS A 113 -6.88 9.38 -0.92
C CYS A 113 -8.00 8.72 -0.09
N VAL A 114 -8.94 9.49 0.45
CA VAL A 114 -10.09 8.98 1.21
C VAL A 114 -11.09 8.21 0.32
N CYS A 115 -11.42 8.67 -0.90
CA CYS A 115 -12.33 7.94 -1.80
C CYS A 115 -11.64 6.74 -2.44
N SER A 116 -10.35 6.74 -2.75
CA SER A 116 -9.64 5.55 -3.22
C SER A 116 -9.47 4.54 -2.10
N LEU A 117 -9.20 4.98 -0.86
CA LEU A 117 -9.27 4.13 0.33
C LEU A 117 -10.69 3.59 0.56
N THR A 118 -11.74 4.41 0.42
CA THR A 118 -13.13 3.99 0.62
C THR A 118 -13.66 3.11 -0.53
N ARG A 119 -13.24 3.39 -1.78
CA ARG A 119 -13.67 2.66 -2.98
C ARG A 119 -12.93 1.33 -3.10
N ALA A 120 -11.66 1.26 -2.73
CA ALA A 120 -10.95 -0.01 -2.56
C ALA A 120 -11.62 -0.91 -1.50
N MET A 121 -12.12 -0.33 -0.40
CA MET A 121 -12.90 -1.09 0.59
C MET A 121 -14.31 -1.46 0.10
N SER A 122 -14.95 -0.62 -0.73
CA SER A 122 -16.32 -0.86 -1.21
C SER A 122 -16.42 -1.85 -2.37
N THR A 123 -15.41 -1.92 -3.26
CA THR A 123 -15.38 -2.90 -4.35
C THR A 123 -15.14 -4.32 -3.84
N ALA A 124 -14.38 -4.47 -2.74
CA ALA A 124 -14.19 -5.76 -2.08
C ALA A 124 -15.50 -6.34 -1.50
N HIS A 125 -16.45 -5.49 -1.09
CA HIS A 125 -17.71 -5.93 -0.49
C HIS A 125 -18.83 -6.22 -1.50
N ALA A 126 -18.73 -5.66 -2.72
CA ALA A 126 -19.76 -5.80 -3.76
C ALA A 126 -19.56 -7.07 -4.63
N GLU A 127 -18.33 -7.45 -4.95
CA GLU A 127 -18.05 -8.62 -5.81
C GLU A 127 -18.13 -9.97 -5.05
N GLY A 128 -18.21 -9.95 -3.71
CA GLY A 128 -18.48 -11.14 -2.88
C GLY A 128 -19.93 -11.63 -2.90
N ALA A 129 -20.88 -10.87 -3.46
CA ALA A 129 -22.29 -11.23 -3.53
C ALA A 129 -22.71 -11.85 -4.89
N GLU A 130 -21.95 -11.63 -5.97
CA GLU A 130 -22.33 -12.09 -7.32
C GLU A 130 -21.78 -13.47 -7.70
N SER A 131 -20.85 -14.05 -6.93
CA SER A 131 -20.30 -15.39 -7.21
C SER A 131 -21.21 -16.57 -6.81
N SER A 132 -22.40 -16.32 -6.23
CA SER A 132 -23.31 -17.37 -5.76
C SER A 132 -24.49 -17.71 -6.69
N ARG A 133 -24.60 -17.07 -7.87
CA ARG A 133 -25.68 -17.38 -8.84
C ARG A 133 -25.15 -17.58 -10.25
N MET A 134 -24.60 -18.76 -10.54
CA MET A 134 -24.82 -19.45 -11.83
C MET A 134 -24.12 -20.81 -11.83
N THR A 135 -24.74 -21.82 -11.23
CA THR A 135 -24.66 -23.22 -11.68
C THR A 135 -25.97 -23.94 -11.35
N SER A 136 -26.79 -24.20 -12.36
CA SER A 136 -27.74 -25.31 -12.33
C SER A 136 -27.86 -25.87 -13.74
N PRO A 137 -27.49 -27.14 -13.97
CA PRO A 137 -27.65 -27.77 -15.26
C PRO A 137 -29.02 -28.48 -15.35
N ALA A 138 -29.63 -28.40 -16.52
CA ALA A 138 -30.54 -29.41 -17.05
C ALA A 138 -30.45 -29.38 -18.58
#